data_AF-A0A8S3XV49-F1
#
_entry.id   AF-A0A8S3XV49-F1
#
_cell.length_a   1.000
_cell.length_b   1.000
_cell.length_c   1.000
_cell.angle_alpha   90.00
_cell.angle_beta   90.00
_cell.angle_gamma   90.00
#
_symmetry.space_group_name_H-M   'P 1'
#
loop_
_entity.id
_entity.type
_entity.pdbx_description
1 polymer ?
#
loop_
_entity_poly.entity_id
_entity_poly.type
_entity_poly.pdbx_seq_one_letter_code
_entity_poly.pdbx_strand_id
1 'polypeptide(L)'
;MPFVVDSNDEGTVARELELEQMRSTLKEAIVETRSTPLENRPRLPRLSLSKQNRVVVSALKPMLVTYLEASRDLCETNSIIFGAALAVCRIIGAKFSTAGRATGQSSAIPSWRIRIEERIAKSRVLIGRLICFRSGNTRPRIVRTVRMAFAGTNVSLSQPDIMQKLTERIDDLKQRIAAWGKGIWLYTERSTRFNQNLLFQSDHKRLFKSLEGPIVSGTGPAPNQADTVAF
;
A
#
# COMPACT_ATOMS: atom_id res chain seq x y z
N MET A 1 -20.54 52.05 -39.42
CA MET A 1 -19.39 51.12 -39.44
C MET A 1 -19.18 50.61 -38.02
N PRO A 2 -19.65 49.41 -37.66
CA PRO A 2 -19.42 48.85 -36.33
C PRO A 2 -18.02 48.23 -36.26
N PHE A 3 -17.30 48.54 -35.19
CA PHE A 3 -15.98 48.01 -34.85
C PHE A 3 -16.13 46.52 -34.50
N VAL A 4 -15.55 45.63 -35.31
CA VAL A 4 -15.42 44.21 -34.99
C VAL A 4 -14.26 44.08 -34.03
N VAL A 5 -14.56 43.81 -32.76
CA VAL A 5 -13.55 43.45 -31.75
C VAL A 5 -13.17 42.00 -32.00
N ASP A 6 -11.90 41.78 -32.33
CA ASP A 6 -11.31 40.46 -32.60
C ASP A 6 -11.44 39.56 -31.36
N SER A 7 -12.17 38.46 -31.50
CA SER A 7 -12.41 37.45 -30.46
C SER A 7 -11.16 36.64 -30.04
N ASN A 8 -9.98 36.95 -30.61
CA ASN A 8 -8.69 36.31 -30.28
C ASN A 8 -7.93 37.00 -29.13
N ASP A 9 -8.32 38.22 -28.75
CA ASP A 9 -7.61 38.99 -27.71
C ASP A 9 -7.95 38.47 -26.30
N GLU A 10 -9.21 38.12 -26.04
CA GLU A 10 -9.65 37.59 -24.74
C GLU A 10 -8.98 36.26 -24.35
N GLY A 11 -8.72 35.38 -25.31
CA GLY A 11 -8.05 34.10 -25.08
C GLY A 11 -6.55 34.22 -24.78
N THR A 12 -5.93 35.32 -25.22
CA THR A 12 -4.51 35.62 -24.98
C THR A 12 -4.33 36.24 -23.60
N VAL A 13 -5.20 37.20 -23.26
CA VAL A 13 -5.25 37.84 -21.93
C VAL A 13 -5.54 36.84 -20.82
N ALA A 14 -6.44 35.86 -21.05
CA ALA A 14 -6.73 34.81 -20.07
C ALA A 14 -5.51 33.90 -19.79
N ARG A 15 -4.74 33.54 -20.83
CA ARG A 15 -3.53 32.72 -20.69
C ARG A 15 -2.41 33.46 -19.99
N GLU A 16 -2.26 34.76 -20.25
CA GLU A 16 -1.28 35.61 -19.57
C GLU A 16 -1.61 35.75 -18.08
N LEU A 17 -2.89 35.92 -17.75
CA LEU A 17 -3.37 35.95 -16.36
C LEU A 17 -3.09 34.63 -15.63
N GLU A 18 -3.34 33.49 -16.28
CA GLU A 18 -3.03 32.16 -15.73
C GLU A 18 -1.52 31.99 -15.49
N LEU A 19 -0.68 32.41 -16.44
CA LEU A 19 0.77 32.34 -16.30
C LEU A 19 1.29 33.22 -15.15
N GLU A 20 0.71 34.41 -14.97
CA GLU A 20 1.10 35.32 -13.89
C GLU A 20 0.65 34.79 -12.52
N GLN A 21 -0.53 34.16 -12.43
CA GLN A 21 -0.97 33.44 -11.23
C GLN A 21 -0.02 32.28 -10.89
N MET A 22 0.44 31.53 -11.89
CA MET A 22 1.41 30.45 -11.70
C MET A 22 2.77 30.97 -11.20
N ARG A 23 3.22 32.13 -11.70
CA ARG A 23 4.44 32.81 -11.24
C ARG A 23 4.32 33.29 -9.80
N SER A 24 3.21 33.93 -9.43
CA SER A 24 2.97 34.36 -8.04
C SER A 24 3.01 33.17 -7.09
N THR A 25 2.28 32.10 -7.44
CA THR A 25 2.21 30.88 -6.64
C THR A 25 3.59 30.23 -6.45
N LEU A 26 4.43 30.23 -7.50
CA LEU A 26 5.79 29.73 -7.44
C LEU A 26 6.66 30.57 -6.50
N LYS A 27 6.61 31.90 -6.62
CA LYS A 27 7.37 32.82 -5.78
C LYS A 27 7.00 32.67 -4.31
N GLU A 28 5.71 32.62 -4.00
CA GLU A 28 5.18 32.42 -2.65
C GLU A 28 5.65 31.09 -2.06
N ALA A 29 5.55 29.99 -2.82
CA ALA A 29 5.97 28.67 -2.36
C ALA A 29 7.49 28.58 -2.10
N ILE A 30 8.32 29.27 -2.89
CA ILE A 30 9.77 29.32 -2.68
C ILE A 30 10.10 30.11 -1.41
N VAL A 31 9.44 31.26 -1.18
CA VAL A 31 9.65 32.08 0.03
C VAL A 31 9.24 31.31 1.27
N GLU A 32 8.07 30.66 1.24
CA GLU A 32 7.58 29.83 2.33
C GLU A 32 8.57 28.70 2.64
N THR A 33 9.03 27.98 1.62
CA THR A 33 9.98 26.86 1.78
C THR A 33 11.31 27.30 2.40
N ARG A 34 11.78 28.52 2.10
CA ARG A 34 12.99 29.11 2.68
C ARG A 34 12.81 29.44 4.17
N SER A 35 11.63 29.92 4.55
CA SER A 35 11.31 30.24 5.95
C SER A 35 11.02 29.00 6.82
N THR A 36 10.63 27.88 6.21
CA THR A 36 10.32 26.63 6.93
C THR A 36 11.56 25.73 7.10
N PRO A 37 11.89 25.31 8.34
CA PRO A 37 12.93 24.31 8.55
C PRO A 37 12.52 22.96 7.94
N LEU A 38 13.51 22.14 7.56
CA LEU A 38 13.30 20.88 6.83
C LEU A 38 12.30 19.93 7.51
N GLU A 39 12.31 19.89 8.84
CA GLU A 39 11.46 19.02 9.66
C GLU A 39 9.97 19.38 9.58
N ASN A 40 9.66 20.66 9.32
CA ASN A 40 8.29 21.18 9.28
C ASN A 40 7.73 21.27 7.85
N ARG A 41 8.48 20.83 6.84
CA ARG A 41 8.02 20.87 5.45
C ARG A 41 6.92 19.82 5.20
N PRO A 42 5.80 20.19 4.55
CA PRO A 42 4.72 19.26 4.29
C PRO A 42 5.17 18.17 3.31
N ARG A 43 4.69 16.94 3.49
CA ARG A 43 4.97 15.88 2.52
C ARG A 43 4.16 16.11 1.24
N LEU A 44 4.86 16.14 0.11
CA LEU A 44 4.23 16.30 -1.19
C LEU A 44 3.61 14.97 -1.66
N PRO A 45 2.35 14.96 -2.13
CA PRO A 45 1.73 13.76 -2.68
C PRO A 45 2.39 13.34 -3.99
N ARG A 46 2.35 12.04 -4.29
CA ARG A 46 2.77 11.55 -5.62
C ARG A 46 1.73 11.97 -6.64
N LEU A 47 2.13 12.82 -7.59
CA LEU A 47 1.28 13.24 -8.70
C LEU A 47 1.22 12.14 -9.77
N SER A 48 0.02 11.86 -10.27
CA SER A 48 -0.15 10.99 -11.44
C SER A 48 0.32 11.71 -12.71
N LEU A 49 0.80 10.96 -13.70
CA LEU A 49 1.23 11.49 -15.00
C LEU A 49 0.04 11.80 -15.93
N SER A 50 -0.99 12.49 -15.41
CA SER A 50 -2.11 12.99 -16.20
C SER A 50 -1.65 14.04 -17.22
N LYS A 51 -2.35 14.14 -18.36
CA LYS A 51 -2.08 15.17 -19.39
C LYS A 51 -2.11 16.59 -18.79
N GLN A 52 -3.07 16.88 -17.92
CA GLN A 52 -3.21 18.19 -17.25
C GLN A 52 -2.00 18.50 -16.36
N ASN A 53 -1.57 17.54 -15.54
CA ASN A 53 -0.40 17.70 -14.67
C ASN A 53 0.87 17.95 -15.48
N ARG A 54 1.01 17.29 -16.64
CA ARG A 54 2.16 17.50 -17.55
C ARG A 54 2.18 18.92 -18.13
N VAL A 55 1.02 19.48 -18.47
CA VAL A 55 0.93 20.85 -18.99
C VAL A 55 1.39 21.86 -17.92
N VAL A 56 0.89 21.73 -16.69
CA VAL A 56 1.28 22.62 -15.57
C VAL A 56 2.79 22.54 -15.29
N VAL A 57 3.35 21.33 -15.24
CA VAL A 57 4.79 21.12 -15.03
C VAL A 57 5.60 21.71 -16.19
N SER A 58 5.15 21.54 -17.43
CA SER A 58 5.83 22.08 -18.61
C SER A 58 5.83 23.60 -18.65
N ALA A 59 4.74 24.24 -18.18
CA ALA A 59 4.63 25.69 -18.11
C ALA A 59 5.50 26.30 -17.01
N LEU A 60 5.67 25.63 -15.87
CA LEU A 60 6.52 26.08 -14.76
C LEU A 60 8.02 25.85 -14.99
N LYS A 61 8.39 24.82 -15.77
CA LYS A 61 9.78 24.46 -16.04
C LYS A 61 10.66 25.64 -16.51
N PRO A 62 10.28 26.45 -17.52
CA PRO A 62 11.12 27.58 -17.94
C PRO A 62 11.28 28.65 -16.86
N MET A 63 10.25 28.87 -16.03
CA MET A 63 10.31 29.81 -14.91
C MET A 63 11.25 29.31 -13.81
N LEU A 64 11.30 27.99 -13.58
CA LEU A 64 12.17 27.40 -12.58
C LEU A 64 13.66 27.52 -12.94
N VAL A 65 13.99 27.44 -14.24
CA VAL A 65 15.39 27.54 -14.72
C VAL A 65 16.01 28.87 -14.30
N THR A 66 15.29 29.98 -14.42
CA THR A 66 15.81 31.30 -14.02
C THR A 66 16.08 31.42 -12.52
N TYR A 67 15.26 30.78 -11.68
CA TYR A 67 15.51 30.72 -10.23
C TYR A 67 16.69 29.80 -9.87
N LEU A 68 16.90 28.72 -10.61
CA LEU A 68 18.01 27.80 -10.40
C LEU A 68 19.36 28.40 -10.82
N GLU A 69 19.39 29.18 -11.91
CA GLU A 69 20.60 29.90 -12.34
C GLU A 69 21.01 30.99 -11.34
N ALA A 70 20.06 31.56 -10.60
CA ALA A 70 20.32 32.53 -9.55
C ALA A 70 20.73 31.90 -8.20
N SER A 71 20.70 30.57 -8.08
CA SER A 71 21.00 29.84 -6.85
C SER A 71 22.50 29.78 -6.59
N ARG A 72 22.93 30.04 -5.34
CA ARG A 72 24.35 30.02 -4.96
C ARG A 72 24.74 28.81 -4.11
N ASP A 73 23.78 28.23 -3.40
CA ASP A 73 24.00 27.15 -2.45
C ASP A 73 23.09 25.94 -2.69
N LEU A 74 23.52 24.78 -2.21
CA LEU A 74 22.75 23.54 -2.26
C LEU A 74 21.46 23.64 -1.44
N CYS A 75 21.49 24.31 -0.29
CA CYS A 75 20.29 24.51 0.53
C CYS A 75 19.25 25.39 -0.18
N GLU A 76 19.70 26.42 -0.88
CA GLU A 76 18.85 27.28 -1.71
C GLU A 76 18.26 26.49 -2.87
N THR A 77 19.08 25.72 -3.56
CA THR A 77 18.67 24.85 -4.67
C THR A 77 17.59 23.86 -4.23
N ASN A 78 17.79 23.19 -3.08
CA ASN A 78 16.82 22.27 -2.51
C ASN A 78 15.49 22.98 -2.16
N SER A 79 15.58 24.21 -1.62
CA SER A 79 14.38 25.01 -1.28
C SER A 79 13.62 25.48 -2.53
N ILE A 80 14.34 25.82 -3.60
CA ILE A 80 13.75 26.19 -4.91
C ILE A 80 13.05 24.98 -5.54
N ILE A 81 13.70 23.81 -5.58
CA ILE A 81 13.13 22.58 -6.15
C ILE A 81 11.89 22.14 -5.36
N PHE A 82 11.97 22.18 -4.03
CA PHE A 82 10.83 21.81 -3.19
C PHE A 82 9.68 22.82 -3.31
N GLY A 83 9.96 24.13 -3.32
CA GLY A 83 8.97 25.17 -3.53
C GLY A 83 8.28 25.06 -4.89
N ALA A 84 9.02 24.71 -5.94
CA ALA A 84 8.44 24.44 -7.25
C ALA A 84 7.49 23.23 -7.24
N ALA A 85 7.88 22.14 -6.59
CA ALA A 85 7.02 20.96 -6.45
C ALA A 85 5.77 21.26 -5.60
N LEU A 86 5.90 22.09 -4.56
CA LEU A 86 4.79 22.58 -3.74
C LEU A 86 3.82 23.45 -4.56
N ALA A 87 4.34 24.37 -5.37
CA ALA A 87 3.55 25.22 -6.26
C ALA A 87 2.75 24.39 -7.27
N VAL A 88 3.38 23.40 -7.91
CA VAL A 88 2.69 22.46 -8.81
C VAL A 88 1.55 21.74 -8.09
N CYS A 89 1.78 21.26 -6.86
CA CYS A 89 0.74 20.59 -6.07
C CYS A 89 -0.41 21.54 -5.72
N ARG A 90 -0.14 22.82 -5.42
CA ARG A 90 -1.16 23.84 -5.14
C ARG A 90 -2.02 24.15 -6.36
N ILE A 91 -1.38 24.36 -7.52
CA ILE A 91 -2.07 24.68 -8.79
C ILE A 91 -2.98 23.53 -9.23
N ILE A 92 -2.54 22.28 -9.02
CA ILE A 92 -3.34 21.08 -9.33
C ILE A 92 -4.44 20.84 -8.28
N GLY A 93 -4.40 21.50 -7.11
CA GLY A 93 -5.32 21.28 -6.00
C GLY A 93 -5.09 19.95 -5.28
N ALA A 94 -3.85 19.45 -5.27
CA ALA A 94 -3.50 18.20 -4.60
C ALA A 94 -3.59 18.36 -3.07
N LYS A 95 -4.28 17.44 -2.40
CA LYS A 95 -4.41 17.45 -0.94
C LYS A 95 -3.10 17.04 -0.27
N PHE A 96 -2.57 17.90 0.59
CA PHE A 96 -1.40 17.61 1.41
C PHE A 96 -1.81 16.80 2.64
N SER A 97 -1.11 15.71 2.92
CA SER A 97 -1.31 14.97 4.18
C SER A 97 -0.53 15.67 5.29
N THR A 98 -1.24 16.28 6.23
CA THR A 98 -0.66 16.90 7.44
C THR A 98 -0.24 15.89 8.49
N ALA A 99 -0.57 14.61 8.32
CA ALA A 99 -0.20 13.57 9.27
C ALA A 99 1.18 12.99 8.93
N GLY A 100 2.13 13.10 9.87
CA GLY A 100 3.45 12.48 9.86
C GLY A 100 3.46 10.94 9.84
N ARG A 101 2.40 10.28 9.36
CA ARG A 101 2.42 8.86 9.06
C ARG A 101 2.76 8.70 7.60
N ALA A 102 3.93 8.13 7.34
CA ALA A 102 4.12 7.41 6.10
C ALA A 102 2.91 6.49 5.94
N THR A 103 2.08 6.73 4.92
CA THR A 103 1.43 5.62 4.24
C THR A 103 2.55 4.81 3.61
N GLY A 104 3.34 4.12 4.45
CA GLY A 104 4.10 2.99 4.00
C GLY A 104 3.12 2.16 3.20
N GLN A 105 3.54 1.73 2.02
CA GLN A 105 2.77 0.76 1.28
C GLN A 105 2.52 -0.37 2.27
N SER A 106 1.31 -0.42 2.84
CA SER A 106 0.89 -1.55 3.66
C SER A 106 1.19 -2.74 2.78
N SER A 107 2.09 -3.62 3.24
CA SER A 107 2.55 -4.77 2.48
C SER A 107 1.31 -5.51 2.01
N ALA A 108 0.90 -5.24 0.77
CA ALA A 108 -0.42 -5.59 0.32
C ALA A 108 -0.46 -7.12 0.34
N ILE A 109 -1.39 -7.67 1.12
CA ILE A 109 -1.53 -9.12 1.21
C ILE A 109 -1.71 -9.64 -0.22
N PRO A 110 -0.87 -10.58 -0.69
CA PRO A 110 -0.97 -11.05 -2.06
C PRO A 110 -2.37 -11.58 -2.36
N SER A 111 -2.89 -11.29 -3.56
CA SER A 111 -4.26 -11.69 -3.93
C SER A 111 -4.50 -13.21 -3.86
N TRP A 112 -3.45 -14.02 -4.05
CA TRP A 112 -3.56 -15.47 -3.86
C TRP A 112 -3.87 -15.86 -2.42
N ARG A 113 -3.27 -15.17 -1.43
CA ARG A 113 -3.47 -15.44 -0.01
C ARG A 113 -4.88 -15.09 0.42
N ILE A 114 -5.36 -13.93 0.00
CA ILE A 114 -6.75 -13.47 0.22
C ILE A 114 -7.74 -14.53 -0.29
N ARG A 115 -7.55 -15.03 -1.52
CA ARG A 115 -8.43 -16.07 -2.11
C ARG A 115 -8.45 -17.36 -1.30
N ILE A 116 -7.32 -17.78 -0.73
CA ILE A 116 -7.27 -19.00 0.11
C ILE A 116 -7.92 -18.74 1.47
N GLU A 117 -7.66 -17.60 2.10
CA GLU A 117 -8.28 -17.20 3.37
C GLU A 117 -9.81 -17.11 3.25
N GLU A 118 -10.32 -16.56 2.15
CA GLU A 118 -11.76 -16.55 1.85
C GLU A 118 -12.34 -17.96 1.71
N ARG A 119 -11.63 -18.89 1.07
CA ARG A 119 -12.07 -20.30 0.95
C ARG A 119 -12.12 -20.98 2.32
N ILE A 120 -11.12 -20.72 3.17
CA ILE A 120 -11.09 -21.20 4.56
C ILE A 120 -12.27 -20.63 5.34
N ALA A 121 -12.52 -19.32 5.26
CA ALA A 121 -13.60 -18.65 5.95
C ALA A 121 -14.98 -19.20 5.55
N LYS A 122 -15.24 -19.32 4.23
CA LYS A 122 -16.47 -19.91 3.69
C LYS A 122 -16.67 -21.35 4.17
N SER A 123 -15.60 -22.14 4.22
CA SER A 123 -15.65 -23.54 4.68
C SER A 123 -15.91 -23.65 6.18
N ARG A 124 -15.33 -22.77 7.01
CA ARG A 124 -15.63 -22.70 8.45
C ARG A 124 -17.10 -22.36 8.72
N VAL A 125 -17.65 -21.40 7.98
CA VAL A 125 -19.08 -21.05 8.08
C VAL A 125 -19.95 -22.25 7.69
N LEU A 126 -19.57 -22.97 6.62
CA LEU A 126 -20.30 -24.16 6.20
C LEU A 126 -20.26 -25.26 7.27
N ILE A 127 -19.09 -25.57 7.83
CA ILE A 127 -18.93 -26.52 8.95
C ILE A 127 -19.87 -26.14 10.10
N GLY A 128 -19.88 -24.87 10.52
CA GLY A 128 -20.76 -24.41 11.59
C GLY A 128 -22.25 -24.67 11.29
N ARG A 129 -22.69 -24.43 10.05
CA ARG A 129 -24.06 -24.71 9.63
C ARG A 129 -24.38 -26.20 9.58
N LEU A 130 -23.44 -27.05 9.15
CA LEU A 130 -23.61 -28.51 9.17
C LEU A 130 -23.70 -29.05 10.60
N ILE A 131 -22.89 -28.52 11.52
CA ILE A 131 -22.95 -28.87 12.95
C ILE A 131 -24.31 -28.43 13.53
N CYS A 132 -24.77 -27.20 13.27
CA CYS A 132 -26.09 -26.76 13.74
C CYS A 132 -27.23 -27.65 13.23
N PHE A 133 -27.17 -28.07 11.97
CA PHE A 133 -28.15 -29.00 11.40
C PHE A 133 -28.09 -30.38 12.10
N ARG A 134 -26.88 -30.91 12.33
CA ARG A 134 -26.66 -32.16 13.07
C ARG A 134 -27.20 -32.10 14.51
N SER A 135 -27.15 -30.94 15.15
CA SER A 135 -27.74 -30.70 16.48
C SER A 135 -29.28 -30.59 16.47
N GLY A 136 -29.94 -30.80 15.33
CA GLY A 136 -31.41 -30.80 15.21
C GLY A 136 -32.01 -29.44 14.80
N ASN A 137 -31.20 -28.46 14.38
CA ASN A 137 -31.74 -27.17 13.96
C ASN A 137 -32.28 -27.23 12.51
N THR A 138 -33.60 -27.18 12.38
CA THR A 138 -34.33 -27.30 11.11
C THR A 138 -34.73 -25.96 10.48
N ARG A 139 -34.15 -24.83 10.93
CA ARG A 139 -34.44 -23.53 10.33
C ARG A 139 -34.25 -23.56 8.80
N PRO A 140 -35.17 -23.00 7.98
CA PRO A 140 -35.12 -23.10 6.53
C PRO A 140 -33.80 -22.65 5.89
N ARG A 141 -33.15 -21.63 6.46
CA ARG A 141 -31.84 -21.12 6.02
C ARG A 141 -30.72 -22.16 6.17
N ILE A 142 -30.74 -22.92 7.26
CA ILE A 142 -29.75 -23.97 7.54
C ILE A 142 -30.00 -25.14 6.60
N VAL A 143 -31.25 -25.61 6.49
CA VAL A 143 -31.65 -26.70 5.58
C VAL A 143 -31.27 -26.37 4.13
N ARG A 144 -31.53 -25.15 3.66
CA ARG A 144 -31.13 -24.70 2.31
C ARG A 144 -29.62 -24.75 2.14
N THR A 145 -28.84 -24.31 3.12
CA THR A 145 -27.37 -24.38 3.06
C THR A 145 -26.91 -25.84 2.98
N VAL A 146 -27.48 -26.73 3.78
CA VAL A 146 -27.12 -28.15 3.78
C VAL A 146 -27.45 -28.78 2.43
N ARG A 147 -28.62 -28.51 1.84
CA ARG A 147 -28.95 -28.97 0.46
C ARG A 147 -27.93 -28.48 -0.56
N MET A 148 -27.49 -27.22 -0.46
CA MET A 148 -26.46 -26.68 -1.34
C MET A 148 -25.08 -27.33 -1.10
N ALA A 149 -24.78 -27.74 0.13
CA ALA A 149 -23.52 -28.40 0.48
C ALA A 149 -23.37 -29.78 -0.16
N PHE A 150 -24.51 -30.45 -0.39
CA PHE A 150 -24.65 -31.73 -1.08
C PHE A 150 -25.23 -31.59 -2.49
N ALA A 151 -25.28 -30.38 -3.06
CA ALA A 151 -25.74 -30.18 -4.43
C ALA A 151 -24.81 -30.94 -5.39
N GLY A 152 -25.40 -31.75 -6.28
CA GLY A 152 -24.65 -32.64 -7.17
C GLY A 152 -24.13 -33.93 -6.52
N THR A 153 -24.44 -34.17 -5.25
CA THR A 153 -24.21 -35.46 -4.59
C THR A 153 -25.56 -36.20 -4.49
N ASN A 154 -25.60 -37.53 -4.67
CA ASN A 154 -26.83 -38.34 -4.60
C ASN A 154 -27.36 -38.52 -3.15
N VAL A 155 -27.25 -37.49 -2.32
CA VAL A 155 -27.57 -37.52 -0.90
C VAL A 155 -28.83 -36.72 -0.66
N SER A 156 -29.90 -37.42 -0.28
CA SER A 156 -31.14 -36.78 0.17
C SER A 156 -31.14 -36.62 1.69
N LEU A 157 -31.68 -35.50 2.17
CA LEU A 157 -31.78 -35.20 3.61
C LEU A 157 -32.73 -36.14 4.37
N SER A 158 -33.59 -36.86 3.66
CA SER A 158 -34.53 -37.83 4.23
C SER A 158 -33.93 -39.23 4.38
N GLN A 159 -32.68 -39.46 3.94
CA GLN A 159 -32.03 -40.76 4.11
C GLN A 159 -31.66 -41.00 5.58
N PRO A 160 -31.75 -42.25 6.07
CA PRO A 160 -31.35 -42.60 7.44
C PRO A 160 -29.86 -42.32 7.70
N ASP A 161 -29.01 -42.47 6.67
CA ASP A 161 -27.55 -42.34 6.79
C ASP A 161 -27.04 -40.89 6.74
N ILE A 162 -27.94 -39.91 6.75
CA ILE A 162 -27.58 -38.49 6.58
C ILE A 162 -26.59 -38.01 7.66
N MET A 163 -26.71 -38.52 8.89
CA MET A 163 -25.84 -38.12 10.01
C MET A 163 -24.39 -38.55 9.82
N GLN A 164 -24.19 -39.74 9.24
CA GLN A 164 -22.86 -40.22 8.89
C GLN A 164 -22.27 -39.38 7.76
N LYS A 165 -23.02 -39.17 6.67
CA LYS A 165 -22.60 -38.36 5.52
C LYS A 165 -22.29 -36.91 5.90
N LEU A 166 -23.02 -36.34 6.86
CA LEU A 166 -22.73 -35.02 7.42
C LEU A 166 -21.37 -34.99 8.13
N THR A 167 -21.03 -36.05 8.87
CA THR A 167 -19.76 -36.16 9.59
C THR A 167 -18.60 -36.27 8.61
N GLU A 168 -18.72 -37.16 7.63
CA GLU A 168 -17.76 -37.30 6.53
C GLU A 168 -17.54 -35.96 5.82
N ARG A 169 -18.63 -35.25 5.49
CA ARG A 169 -18.54 -33.94 4.83
C ARG A 169 -17.86 -32.88 5.70
N ILE A 170 -18.09 -32.90 7.01
CA ILE A 170 -17.41 -31.99 7.94
C ILE A 170 -15.92 -32.29 7.98
N ASP A 171 -15.54 -33.57 8.04
CA ASP A 171 -14.14 -33.97 8.11
C ASP A 171 -13.40 -33.69 6.79
N ASP A 172 -14.03 -33.89 5.63
CA ASP A 172 -13.50 -33.44 4.34
C ASP A 172 -13.19 -31.94 4.34
N LEU A 173 -14.11 -31.12 4.86
CA LEU A 173 -13.91 -29.66 4.93
C LEU A 173 -12.78 -29.29 5.88
N LYS A 174 -12.64 -29.98 7.02
CA LYS A 174 -11.50 -29.79 7.94
C LYS A 174 -10.18 -30.16 7.26
N GLN A 175 -10.12 -31.28 6.56
CA GLN A 175 -8.94 -31.71 5.81
C GLN A 175 -8.55 -30.68 4.74
N ARG A 176 -9.54 -30.15 3.99
CA ARG A 176 -9.30 -29.09 3.00
C ARG A 176 -8.80 -27.80 3.62
N ILE A 177 -9.36 -27.38 4.75
CA ILE A 177 -8.90 -26.21 5.50
C ILE A 177 -7.44 -26.40 5.95
N ALA A 178 -7.09 -27.57 6.47
CA ALA A 178 -5.72 -27.88 6.88
C ALA A 178 -4.75 -27.83 5.69
N ALA A 179 -5.13 -28.41 4.55
CA ALA A 179 -4.34 -28.37 3.32
C ALA A 179 -4.12 -26.94 2.80
N TRP A 180 -5.18 -26.11 2.79
CA TRP A 180 -5.07 -24.70 2.41
C TRP A 180 -4.21 -23.89 3.37
N GLY A 181 -4.34 -24.12 4.69
CA GLY A 181 -3.48 -23.51 5.70
C GLY A 181 -2.01 -23.87 5.50
N LYS A 182 -1.71 -25.14 5.23
CA LYS A 182 -0.36 -25.60 4.87
C LYS A 182 0.14 -24.93 3.58
N GLY A 183 -0.72 -24.76 2.59
CA GLY A 183 -0.39 -24.03 1.36
C GLY A 183 0.02 -22.57 1.62
N ILE A 184 -0.73 -21.85 2.46
CA ILE A 184 -0.36 -20.48 2.85
C ILE A 184 1.02 -20.47 3.53
N TRP A 185 1.26 -21.39 4.46
CA TRP A 185 2.54 -21.50 5.16
C TRP A 185 3.69 -21.75 4.18
N LEU A 186 3.56 -22.74 3.29
CA LEU A 186 4.59 -23.09 2.30
C LEU A 186 4.92 -21.93 1.36
N TYR A 187 3.91 -21.21 0.87
CA TYR A 187 4.15 -20.08 -0.04
C TYR A 187 4.75 -18.88 0.69
N THR A 188 4.34 -18.63 1.92
CA THR A 188 4.93 -17.59 2.76
C THR A 188 6.40 -17.92 3.02
N GLU A 189 6.69 -19.14 3.45
CA GLU A 189 8.04 -19.63 3.71
C GLU A 189 8.93 -19.55 2.47
N ARG A 190 8.43 -20.00 1.31
CA ARG A 190 9.15 -19.88 0.04
C ARG A 190 9.48 -18.43 -0.29
N SER A 191 8.51 -17.51 -0.13
CA SER A 191 8.72 -16.09 -0.40
C SER A 191 9.72 -15.48 0.57
N THR A 192 9.66 -15.84 1.86
CA THR A 192 10.60 -15.39 2.88
C THR A 192 12.02 -15.84 2.54
N ARG A 193 12.23 -17.13 2.24
CA ARG A 193 13.54 -17.67 1.86
C ARG A 193 14.09 -17.01 0.61
N PHE A 194 13.25 -16.81 -0.40
CA PHE A 194 13.66 -16.11 -1.62
C PHE A 194 14.14 -14.69 -1.33
N ASN A 195 13.38 -13.94 -0.53
CA ASN A 195 13.74 -12.57 -0.14
C ASN A 195 15.00 -12.53 0.73
N GLN A 196 15.17 -13.48 1.66
CA GLN A 196 16.37 -13.62 2.49
C GLN A 196 17.60 -13.93 1.65
N ASN A 197 17.51 -14.86 0.69
CA ASN A 197 18.60 -15.20 -0.21
C ASN A 197 18.98 -14.00 -1.09
N LEU A 198 17.99 -13.27 -1.61
CA LEU A 198 18.22 -12.05 -2.38
C LEU A 198 18.94 -11.00 -1.53
N LEU A 199 18.48 -10.79 -0.29
CA LEU A 199 19.10 -9.85 0.65
C LEU A 199 20.51 -10.29 1.05
N PHE A 200 20.77 -11.59 1.19
CA PHE A 200 22.09 -12.13 1.47
C PHE A 200 23.08 -11.83 0.35
N GLN A 201 22.66 -12.01 -0.90
CA GLN A 201 23.48 -11.73 -2.08
C GLN A 201 23.81 -10.25 -2.22
N SER A 202 22.85 -9.36 -1.94
CA SER A 202 23.06 -7.91 -2.06
C SER A 202 23.76 -7.29 -0.84
N ASP A 203 23.31 -7.63 0.37
CA ASP A 203 23.69 -6.98 1.63
C ASP A 203 23.62 -7.97 2.82
N HIS A 204 24.64 -8.82 2.98
CA HIS A 204 24.69 -9.80 4.07
C HIS A 204 24.52 -9.16 5.46
N LYS A 205 25.06 -7.95 5.70
CA LYS A 205 24.99 -7.27 7.01
C LYS A 205 23.56 -6.90 7.38
N ARG A 206 22.74 -6.54 6.39
CA ARG A 206 21.34 -6.19 6.62
C ARG A 206 20.51 -7.42 6.96
N LEU A 207 20.80 -8.57 6.33
CA LEU A 207 20.16 -9.82 6.70
C LEU A 207 20.47 -10.19 8.16
N PHE A 208 21.74 -10.20 8.57
CA PHE A 208 22.10 -10.56 9.95
C PHE A 208 21.49 -9.60 10.98
N LYS A 209 21.54 -8.29 10.73
CA LYS A 209 20.83 -7.30 11.57
C LYS A 209 19.32 -7.54 11.66
N SER A 210 18.70 -8.05 10.60
CA SER A 210 17.27 -8.39 10.61
C SER A 210 16.96 -9.67 11.40
N LEU A 211 17.94 -10.58 11.52
CA LEU A 211 17.82 -11.85 12.25
C LEU A 211 18.15 -11.68 13.74
N GLU A 212 19.07 -10.77 14.08
CA GLU A 212 19.49 -10.46 15.45
C GLU A 212 18.36 -9.84 16.31
N GLY A 213 17.23 -9.50 15.69
CA GLY A 213 16.13 -8.81 16.36
C GLY A 213 16.53 -7.40 16.80
N PRO A 214 15.60 -6.61 17.39
CA PRO A 214 16.03 -5.41 18.09
C PRO A 214 17.02 -5.84 19.17
N ILE A 215 18.21 -5.23 19.17
CA ILE A 215 19.24 -5.45 20.19
C ILE A 215 18.53 -5.32 21.54
N VAL A 216 18.22 -6.45 22.17
CA VAL A 216 17.99 -6.47 23.61
C VAL A 216 19.37 -6.07 24.12
N SER A 217 19.50 -4.83 24.59
CA SER A 217 20.70 -4.34 25.26
C SER A 217 20.92 -5.23 26.47
N GLY A 218 21.57 -6.36 26.25
CA GLY A 218 22.02 -7.25 27.29
C GLY A 218 23.06 -6.47 28.06
N THR A 219 22.70 -6.04 29.26
CA THR A 219 23.61 -5.77 30.37
C THR A 219 24.27 -7.08 30.82
N GLY A 220 24.83 -7.84 29.87
CA GLY A 220 25.72 -8.95 30.14
C GLY A 220 27.14 -8.42 30.23
N PRO A 221 27.93 -8.83 31.23
CA PRO A 221 29.34 -8.45 31.29
C PRO A 221 30.04 -8.90 30.00
N ALA A 222 30.90 -8.04 29.46
CA ALA A 222 31.71 -8.36 28.29
C ALA A 222 32.46 -9.68 28.51
N PRO A 223 32.56 -10.57 27.51
CA PRO A 223 33.34 -11.79 27.65
C PRO A 223 34.81 -11.40 27.90
N ASN A 224 35.39 -11.96 28.96
CA ASN A 224 36.77 -11.71 29.34
C ASN A 224 37.72 -12.17 28.22
N GLN A 225 38.74 -11.37 27.92
CA GLN A 225 39.81 -11.68 26.95
C GLN A 225 40.56 -13.00 27.22
N ALA A 226 40.35 -13.62 28.38
CA ALA A 226 40.95 -14.91 28.73
C ALA A 226 40.35 -16.11 27.97
N ASP A 227 39.14 -15.98 27.41
CA ASP A 227 38.44 -17.09 26.74
C ASP A 227 38.55 -17.05 25.21
N THR A 228 39.23 -16.06 24.62
CA THR A 228 39.56 -16.08 23.20
C THR A 228 40.77 -16.99 22.96
N VAL A 229 40.50 -18.26 22.65
CA VAL A 229 41.50 -19.16 22.08
C VAL A 229 41.93 -18.59 20.73
N ALA A 230 43.18 -18.12 20.67
CA ALA A 230 43.82 -17.74 19.42
C ALA A 230 43.97 -18.99 18.54
N PHE A 231 43.31 -18.98 17.40
CA PHE A 231 43.64 -19.84 16.25
C PHE A 231 44.41 -19.02 15.23
#